data_AF-A0A978VKT2-F1
#
_entry.id   AF-A0A978VKT2-F1
#
_cell.length_a   1.000
_cell.length_b   1.000
_cell.length_c   1.000
_cell.angle_alpha   90.00
_cell.angle_beta   90.00
_cell.angle_gamma   90.00
#
_symmetry.space_group_name_H-M   'P 1'
#
loop_
_entity.id
_entity.type
_entity.pdbx_description
1 polymer ?
#
loop_
_entity_poly.entity_id
_entity_poly.type
_entity_poly.pdbx_seq_one_letter_code
_entity_poly.pdbx_strand_id
1 'polypeptide(L)'
;MSDLGAEVNYHKFQPQAVQFHPLHFFSGPDSRKTEQNISCSAYGTNVVGIIRAPSGDGKEAIVLVTPFNSAKINQGEALSLGIAYSVFSLLTRVTWLAKDLIWLVADSQHGEYAAVAAWLKEYHTPLFTRLRTANVEISLVIKVVDKKEQSENSLSIYAEASNGQMPNLDLINIVNYLAALGVPTGPHGAFCDYQVDAITLEISSRASFDSKNRRNEFLLRCGRLIEGVIRSVNNLLEKFHQSFFLYLLTSPGKFVSVGVYLIIFALLVAPVPMVTAPLYADANNVDSVQKDEPTSSTSVANEPGITLRSWKWINAAKKVFIFIFIIIV
;
A
#
# COMPACT_ATOMS: atom_id res chain seq x y z
N MET A 1 26.35 13.93 5.24
CA MET A 1 25.01 14.49 5.56
C MET A 1 25.15 15.94 6.01
N SER A 2 25.98 16.24 7.02
CA SER A 2 26.29 17.60 7.49
C SER A 2 26.70 18.55 6.36
N ASP A 3 27.58 18.09 5.46
CA ASP A 3 28.11 18.90 4.35
C ASP A 3 27.04 19.25 3.31
N LEU A 4 25.89 18.55 3.34
CA LEU A 4 24.74 18.82 2.49
C LEU A 4 23.75 19.83 3.13
N GLY A 5 24.07 20.36 4.31
CA GLY A 5 23.20 21.26 5.07
C GLY A 5 22.07 20.57 5.84
N ALA A 6 22.11 19.24 5.96
CA ALA A 6 21.12 18.48 6.72
C ALA A 6 21.42 18.47 8.23
N GLU A 7 20.38 18.49 9.06
CA GLU A 7 20.48 18.25 10.50
C GLU A 7 20.85 16.78 10.73
N VAL A 8 21.97 16.51 11.43
CA VAL A 8 22.43 15.12 11.69
C VAL A 8 22.28 14.78 13.17
N ASN A 9 21.66 13.64 13.46
CA ASN A 9 21.51 13.11 14.81
C ASN A 9 22.03 11.66 14.88
N TYR A 10 22.66 11.30 15.99
CA TYR A 10 23.14 9.96 16.28
C TYR A 10 22.28 9.34 17.37
N HIS A 11 21.53 8.30 17.01
CA HIS A 11 20.62 7.62 17.91
C HIS A 11 21.26 6.31 18.39
N LYS A 12 21.63 6.27 19.68
CA LYS A 12 22.18 5.08 20.32
C LYS A 12 21.05 4.25 20.91
N PHE A 13 21.01 2.97 20.59
CA PHE A 13 19.99 2.07 21.12
C PHE A 13 20.60 0.78 21.65
N GLN A 14 19.91 0.19 22.62
CA GLN A 14 20.18 -1.17 23.06
C GLN A 14 19.26 -2.12 22.31
N PRO A 15 19.82 -3.17 21.68
CA PRO A 15 18.99 -4.18 21.03
C PRO A 15 18.17 -4.92 22.09
N GLN A 16 16.85 -4.78 22.04
CA GLN A 16 15.96 -5.64 22.80
C GLN A 16 15.86 -6.99 22.08
N ALA A 17 16.19 -8.08 22.79
CA ALA A 17 15.89 -9.41 22.29
C ALA A 17 14.36 -9.57 22.23
N VAL A 18 13.80 -9.64 21.02
CA VAL A 18 12.38 -9.98 20.83
C VAL A 18 12.24 -11.48 21.08
N GLN A 19 11.86 -11.84 22.31
CA GLN A 19 11.56 -13.22 22.64
C GLN A 19 10.12 -13.50 22.22
N PHE A 20 9.94 -14.13 21.05
CA PHE A 20 8.63 -14.52 20.56
C PHE A 20 8.03 -15.59 21.50
N HIS A 21 6.94 -15.24 22.17
CA HIS A 21 6.18 -16.16 23.01
C HIS A 21 4.90 -16.56 22.25
N PRO A 22 4.75 -17.82 21.81
CA PRO A 22 3.61 -18.26 21.00
C PRO A 22 2.23 -17.99 21.62
N LEU A 23 2.16 -17.89 22.95
CA LEU A 23 0.93 -17.67 23.71
C LEU A 23 0.61 -16.18 23.95
N HIS A 24 1.52 -15.27 23.58
CA HIS A 24 1.38 -13.82 23.77
C HIS A 24 1.10 -13.07 22.47
N PHE A 25 0.64 -13.77 21.43
CA PHE A 25 0.36 -13.22 20.09
C PHE A 25 -0.58 -11.99 20.08
N PHE A 26 -1.47 -11.87 21.08
CA PHE A 26 -2.41 -10.75 21.22
C PHE A 26 -2.01 -9.71 22.26
N SER A 27 -0.85 -9.89 22.90
CA SER A 27 -0.34 -8.91 23.86
C SER A 27 0.51 -7.92 23.09
N GLY A 28 0.21 -6.62 23.21
CA GLY A 28 1.04 -5.55 22.67
C GLY A 28 2.50 -5.64 23.17
N PRO A 29 3.42 -4.85 22.62
CA PRO A 29 4.85 -4.97 22.92
C PRO A 29 5.08 -4.82 24.43
N ASP A 30 5.37 -5.93 25.11
CA ASP A 30 5.66 -5.94 26.53
C ASP A 30 6.94 -5.11 26.76
N SER A 31 6.78 -3.94 27.39
CA SER A 31 7.91 -3.15 27.88
C SER A 31 8.48 -3.84 29.13
N ARG A 32 9.05 -5.04 28.99
CA ARG A 32 9.80 -5.63 30.09
C ARG A 32 11.08 -4.79 30.26
N LYS A 33 11.12 -4.00 31.33
CA LYS A 33 12.35 -3.40 31.86
C LYS A 33 13.26 -4.55 32.27
N THR A 34 14.12 -4.99 31.36
CA THR A 34 15.19 -5.91 31.70
C THR A 34 16.24 -5.11 32.46
N GLU A 35 16.09 -5.01 33.78
CA GLU A 35 17.19 -4.68 34.68
C GLU A 35 18.19 -5.85 34.66
N GLN A 36 18.98 -5.95 33.59
CA GLN A 36 20.19 -6.76 33.59
C GLN A 36 21.34 -5.84 33.93
N ASN A 37 22.07 -6.19 34.99
CA ASN A 37 23.32 -5.54 35.40
C ASN A 37 24.29 -5.46 34.20
N ILE A 38 24.43 -4.27 33.63
CA ILE A 38 25.23 -4.00 32.43
C ILE A 38 26.71 -3.90 32.86
N SER A 39 27.53 -4.88 32.48
CA SER A 39 28.99 -4.66 32.47
C SER A 39 29.60 -4.60 31.07
N CYS A 40 28.90 -5.00 29.99
CA CYS A 40 29.29 -4.71 28.61
C CYS A 40 28.19 -5.08 27.60
N SER A 41 27.08 -4.34 27.56
CA SER A 41 26.09 -4.52 26.49
C SER A 41 26.58 -3.85 25.20
N ALA A 42 26.66 -4.56 24.09
CA ALA A 42 26.92 -3.96 22.79
C ALA A 42 25.74 -3.04 22.40
N TYR A 43 26.03 -1.79 22.05
CA TYR A 43 25.04 -0.80 21.61
C TYR A 43 25.07 -0.68 20.08
N GLY A 44 23.91 -0.51 19.47
CA GLY A 44 23.79 -0.10 18.07
C GLY A 44 23.72 1.42 17.94
N THR A 45 24.16 1.98 16.82
CA THR A 45 24.05 3.43 16.55
C THR A 45 23.44 3.70 15.18
N ASN A 46 22.23 4.25 15.17
CA ASN A 46 21.62 4.77 13.95
C ASN A 46 22.09 6.20 13.67
N VAL A 47 22.22 6.54 12.39
CA VAL A 47 22.49 7.91 11.94
C VAL A 47 21.25 8.45 11.24
N VAL A 48 20.80 9.63 11.65
CA VAL A 48 19.59 10.27 11.12
C VAL A 48 19.97 11.60 10.49
N GLY A 49 19.63 11.80 9.22
CA GLY A 49 19.75 13.08 8.53
C GLY A 49 18.38 13.67 8.25
N ILE A 50 18.13 14.92 8.61
CA ILE A 50 16.84 15.58 8.40
C ILE A 50 17.04 16.78 7.46
N ILE A 51 16.20 16.85 6.43
CA ILE A 51 16.07 17.97 5.51
C ILE A 51 14.67 18.54 5.68
N ARG A 52 14.59 19.86 5.92
CA ARG A 52 13.32 20.57 6.02
C ARG A 52 12.78 20.88 4.63
N ALA A 53 11.48 20.64 4.42
CA ALA A 53 10.82 20.94 3.17
C ALA A 53 10.78 22.46 2.91
N PRO A 54 11.24 22.93 1.74
CA PRO A 54 11.15 24.35 1.37
C PRO A 54 9.72 24.82 1.11
N SER A 55 8.82 23.93 0.67
CA SER A 55 7.42 24.28 0.35
C SER A 55 6.42 23.74 1.39
N GLY A 56 6.90 23.14 2.49
CA GLY A 56 6.08 22.45 3.48
C GLY A 56 5.90 23.21 4.80
N ASP A 57 4.83 22.90 5.54
CA ASP A 57 4.62 23.38 6.92
C ASP A 57 5.40 22.52 7.96
N GLY A 58 6.37 21.70 7.54
CA GLY A 58 7.20 20.88 8.45
C GLY A 58 6.43 20.02 9.46
N LYS A 59 5.18 19.65 9.13
CA LYS A 59 4.29 18.82 9.95
C LYS A 59 4.28 17.36 9.51
N GLU A 60 4.68 17.10 8.28
CA GLU A 60 4.68 15.78 7.67
C GLU A 60 6.09 15.46 7.21
N ALA A 61 6.48 14.18 7.35
CA ALA A 61 7.78 13.71 6.93
C ALA A 61 7.70 12.38 6.15
N ILE A 62 8.57 12.28 5.16
CA ILE A 62 8.90 11.07 4.42
C ILE A 62 10.18 10.50 5.05
N VAL A 63 10.13 9.25 5.51
CA VAL A 63 11.30 8.57 6.07
C VAL A 63 11.94 7.70 5.00
N LEU A 64 13.20 7.96 4.66
CA LEU A 64 14.03 7.10 3.85
C LEU A 64 14.87 6.20 4.77
N VAL A 65 14.74 4.88 4.68
CA VAL A 65 15.49 3.94 5.52
C VAL A 65 16.51 3.16 4.70
N THR A 66 17.74 3.13 5.18
CA THR A 66 18.78 2.23 4.64
C THR A 66 19.39 1.41 5.76
N PRO A 67 19.10 0.10 5.83
CA PRO A 67 19.78 -0.79 6.76
C PRO A 67 21.22 -1.05 6.31
N PHE A 68 22.16 -1.08 7.24
CA PHE A 68 23.56 -1.44 7.01
C PHE A 68 24.12 -2.16 8.23
N ASN A 69 25.01 -3.13 8.03
CA ASN A 69 25.63 -3.84 9.14
C ASN A 69 26.96 -3.16 9.52
N SER A 70 27.01 -2.53 10.70
CA SER A 70 28.20 -1.81 11.17
C SER A 70 29.43 -2.71 11.39
N ALA A 71 29.23 -3.99 11.71
CA ALA A 71 30.33 -4.93 11.95
C ALA A 71 30.94 -5.48 10.64
N LYS A 72 30.12 -5.71 9.61
CA LYS A 72 30.57 -6.22 8.31
C LYS A 72 29.68 -5.72 7.19
N ILE A 73 30.14 -4.65 6.54
CA ILE A 73 29.45 -4.04 5.40
C ILE A 73 29.57 -4.93 4.17
N ASN A 74 28.43 -5.34 3.62
CA ASN A 74 28.35 -6.06 2.34
C ASN A 74 28.39 -5.09 1.14
N GLN A 75 28.77 -5.58 -0.05
CA GLN A 75 28.76 -4.75 -1.26
C GLN A 75 27.36 -4.22 -1.59
N GLY A 76 26.31 -5.03 -1.39
CA GLY A 76 24.92 -4.60 -1.51
C GLY A 76 24.59 -3.44 -0.56
N GLU A 77 24.97 -3.55 0.72
CA GLU A 77 24.75 -2.48 1.72
C GLU A 77 25.51 -1.20 1.39
N ALA A 78 26.74 -1.31 0.87
CA ALA A 78 27.49 -0.15 0.39
C ALA A 78 26.78 0.53 -0.80
N LEU A 79 26.20 -0.26 -1.72
CA LEU A 79 25.41 0.26 -2.83
C LEU A 79 24.09 0.88 -2.38
N SER A 80 23.39 0.30 -1.41
CA SER A 80 22.15 0.89 -0.87
C SER A 80 22.42 2.24 -0.21
N LEU A 81 23.49 2.33 0.59
CA LEU A 81 23.94 3.59 1.18
C LEU A 81 24.34 4.61 0.10
N GLY A 82 25.04 4.18 -0.96
CA GLY A 82 25.43 5.05 -2.07
C GLY A 82 24.24 5.61 -2.87
N ILE A 83 23.23 4.77 -3.13
CA ILE A 83 21.98 5.17 -3.79
C ILE A 83 21.22 6.15 -2.91
N ALA A 84 21.03 5.83 -1.62
CA ALA A 84 20.32 6.70 -0.71
C ALA A 84 21.04 8.04 -0.48
N TYR A 85 22.36 8.05 -0.36
CA TYR A 85 23.14 9.28 -0.31
C TYR A 85 22.94 10.14 -1.56
N SER A 86 22.96 9.52 -2.74
CA SER A 86 22.75 10.21 -4.01
C SER A 86 21.35 10.83 -4.09
N VAL A 87 20.32 10.07 -3.70
CA VAL A 87 18.93 10.53 -3.63
C VAL A 87 18.79 11.68 -2.62
N PHE A 88 19.32 11.51 -1.41
CA PHE A 88 19.29 12.52 -0.35
C PHE A 88 19.98 13.82 -0.78
N SER A 89 21.15 13.73 -1.41
CA SER A 89 21.90 14.87 -1.95
C SER A 89 21.19 15.58 -3.11
N LEU A 90 20.38 14.88 -3.89
CA LEU A 90 19.54 15.50 -4.91
C LEU A 90 18.35 16.21 -4.27
N LEU A 91 17.75 15.61 -3.25
CA LEU A 91 16.57 16.16 -2.57
C LEU A 91 16.89 17.38 -1.70
N THR A 92 18.13 17.56 -1.24
CA THR A 92 18.53 18.83 -0.60
C THR A 92 18.48 20.03 -1.56
N ARG A 93 18.50 19.79 -2.87
CA ARG A 93 18.57 20.84 -3.90
C ARG A 93 17.21 21.17 -4.52
N VAL A 94 16.18 20.38 -4.26
CA VAL A 94 14.87 20.58 -4.89
C VAL A 94 14.02 21.56 -4.09
N THR A 95 13.23 22.37 -4.79
CA THR A 95 12.33 23.35 -4.17
C THR A 95 10.88 22.87 -4.06
N TRP A 96 10.52 21.78 -4.77
CA TRP A 96 9.16 21.24 -4.82
C TRP A 96 8.81 20.33 -3.63
N LEU A 97 9.78 20.02 -2.77
CA LEU A 97 9.54 19.16 -1.62
C LEU A 97 8.63 19.89 -0.61
N ALA A 98 7.48 19.26 -0.32
CA ALA A 98 6.42 19.76 0.55
C ALA A 98 6.40 19.06 1.92
N LYS A 99 7.17 17.97 2.09
CA LYS A 99 7.27 17.18 3.33
C LYS A 99 8.73 17.02 3.73
N ASP A 100 9.00 17.10 5.03
CA ASP A 100 10.36 16.94 5.55
C ASP A 100 10.90 15.57 5.14
N LEU A 101 12.19 15.49 4.79
CA LEU A 101 12.82 14.22 4.45
C LEU A 101 13.74 13.79 5.60
N ILE A 102 13.47 12.61 6.16
CA ILE A 102 14.27 12.01 7.21
C ILE A 102 14.98 10.79 6.63
N TRP A 103 16.31 10.83 6.51
CA TRP A 103 17.10 9.67 6.14
C TRP A 103 17.63 8.96 7.38
N LEU A 104 17.08 7.78 7.66
CA LEU A 104 17.49 6.87 8.72
C LEU A 104 18.45 5.81 8.18
N VAL A 105 19.71 5.92 8.57
CA VAL A 105 20.74 4.90 8.35
C VAL A 105 20.72 3.97 9.57
N ALA A 106 20.05 2.82 9.42
CA ALA A 106 19.74 1.91 10.51
C ALA A 106 20.82 0.83 10.67
N ASP A 107 21.38 0.72 11.87
CA ASP A 107 22.43 -0.26 12.17
C ASP A 107 21.82 -1.65 12.38
N SER A 108 21.90 -2.48 11.35
CA SER A 108 21.32 -3.82 11.32
C SER A 108 22.19 -4.89 11.97
N GLN A 109 23.32 -4.54 12.63
CA GLN A 109 24.16 -5.49 13.36
C GLN A 109 23.35 -6.39 14.30
N HIS A 110 22.32 -5.83 14.94
CA HIS A 110 21.46 -6.51 15.90
C HIS A 110 20.04 -6.80 15.36
N GLY A 111 19.86 -6.77 14.04
CA GLY A 111 18.59 -7.00 13.36
C GLY A 111 18.01 -5.74 12.71
N GLU A 112 17.51 -5.86 11.48
CA GLU A 112 16.97 -4.75 10.69
C GLU A 112 15.73 -4.11 11.34
N TYR A 113 14.83 -4.94 11.88
CA TYR A 113 13.63 -4.46 12.60
C TYR A 113 13.99 -3.74 13.89
N ALA A 114 14.89 -4.30 14.70
CA ALA A 114 15.20 -3.79 16.04
C ALA A 114 15.77 -2.36 16.02
N ALA A 115 16.64 -2.07 15.04
CA ALA A 115 17.23 -0.75 14.86
C ALA A 115 16.19 0.32 14.54
N VAL A 116 15.26 0.00 13.64
CA VAL A 116 14.20 0.93 13.22
C VAL A 116 13.15 1.08 14.32
N ALA A 117 12.72 -0.02 14.95
CA ALA A 117 11.75 -0.02 16.04
C ALA A 117 12.23 0.80 17.24
N ALA A 118 13.52 0.70 17.60
CA ALA A 118 14.09 1.50 18.67
C ALA A 118 14.06 3.00 18.36
N TRP A 119 14.41 3.38 17.12
CA TRP A 119 14.34 4.78 16.69
C TRP A 119 12.91 5.31 16.65
N LEU A 120 11.97 4.55 16.09
CA LEU A 120 10.56 4.92 16.04
C LEU A 120 9.98 5.10 17.45
N LYS A 121 10.35 4.21 18.37
CA LYS A 121 9.95 4.32 19.78
C LYS A 121 10.38 5.66 20.35
N GLU A 122 11.65 6.04 20.21
CA GLU A 122 12.14 7.33 20.70
C GLU A 122 11.50 8.52 19.96
N TYR A 123 11.32 8.40 18.64
CA TYR A 123 10.70 9.43 17.81
C TYR A 123 9.25 9.75 18.23
N HIS A 124 8.48 8.71 18.57
CA HIS A 124 7.08 8.83 18.99
C HIS A 124 6.90 9.02 20.49
N THR A 125 7.93 8.80 21.31
CA THR A 125 7.91 9.14 22.75
C THR A 125 8.57 10.51 22.96
N PRO A 126 7.80 11.61 23.05
CA PRO A 126 8.37 12.94 23.21
C PRO A 126 8.99 13.10 24.62
N LEU A 127 10.27 12.76 24.76
CA LEU A 127 11.07 13.13 25.93
C LEU A 127 11.56 14.57 25.75
N PHE A 128 10.70 15.56 25.96
CA PHE A 128 11.07 16.98 26.17
C PHE A 128 12.17 17.54 25.22
N THR A 129 12.29 17.06 23.98
CA THR A 129 13.31 17.53 23.02
C THR A 129 12.70 18.57 22.09
N ARG A 130 13.41 19.70 21.99
CA ARG A 130 13.03 20.96 21.33
C ARG A 130 12.96 20.89 19.79
N LEU A 131 12.97 19.70 19.21
CA LEU A 131 12.95 19.49 17.78
C LEU A 131 11.49 19.46 17.30
N ARG A 132 11.19 20.20 16.24
CA ARG A 132 9.91 20.11 15.54
C ARG A 132 9.79 18.70 14.96
N THR A 133 9.14 17.81 15.68
CA THR A 133 8.88 16.42 15.26
C THR A 133 7.71 16.44 14.28
N ALA A 134 8.02 16.17 13.01
CA ALA A 134 7.01 15.99 11.98
C ALA A 134 6.32 14.64 12.16
N ASN A 135 5.05 14.52 11.82
CA ASN A 135 4.39 13.23 11.75
C ASN A 135 4.95 12.45 10.56
N VAL A 136 5.43 11.23 10.80
CA VAL A 136 5.85 10.34 9.72
C VAL A 136 4.59 9.86 9.00
N GLU A 137 4.52 10.08 7.69
CA GLU A 137 3.40 9.60 6.87
C GLU A 137 3.71 8.31 6.15
N ILE A 138 4.89 8.26 5.52
CA ILE A 138 5.34 7.08 4.80
C ILE A 138 6.81 6.81 5.09
N SER A 139 7.16 5.54 5.03
CA SER A 139 8.53 5.06 5.01
C SER A 139 8.86 4.43 3.66
N LEU A 140 10.01 4.82 3.10
CA LEU A 140 10.62 4.21 1.93
C LEU A 140 11.91 3.53 2.36
N VAL A 141 11.95 2.21 2.34
CA VAL A 141 13.17 1.43 2.60
C VAL A 141 13.88 1.17 1.27
N ILE A 142 15.17 1.50 1.17
CA ILE A 142 16.01 1.11 0.04
C ILE A 142 16.97 0.01 0.49
N LYS A 143 16.82 -1.17 -0.11
CA LYS A 143 17.67 -2.34 0.14
C LYS A 143 18.28 -2.82 -1.17
N VAL A 144 19.57 -3.14 -1.17
CA VAL A 144 20.23 -3.77 -2.30
C VAL A 144 20.74 -5.13 -1.83
N VAL A 145 20.27 -6.20 -2.46
CA VAL A 145 20.64 -7.57 -2.13
C VAL A 145 21.55 -8.12 -3.23
N ASP A 146 22.69 -8.65 -2.83
CA ASP A 146 23.62 -9.31 -3.75
C ASP A 146 23.21 -10.77 -3.94
N LYS A 147 22.74 -11.11 -5.14
CA LYS A 147 22.36 -12.49 -5.47
C LYS A 147 23.58 -13.23 -6.03
N LYS A 148 23.98 -14.30 -5.33
CA LYS A 148 25.10 -15.17 -5.72
C LYS A 148 24.80 -16.08 -6.92
N GLU A 149 23.52 -16.34 -7.22
CA GLU A 149 23.09 -17.20 -8.32
C GLU A 149 22.83 -16.43 -9.62
N GLN A 150 22.75 -17.15 -10.76
CA GLN A 150 22.58 -16.61 -12.12
C GLN A 150 21.20 -15.96 -12.40
N SER A 151 20.56 -15.33 -11.41
CA SER A 151 19.35 -14.55 -11.66
C SER A 151 19.70 -13.20 -12.29
N GLU A 152 18.90 -12.75 -13.25
CA GLU A 152 19.00 -11.39 -13.78
C GLU A 152 18.81 -10.34 -12.67
N ASN A 153 19.29 -9.11 -12.92
CA ASN A 153 19.03 -7.98 -12.03
C ASN A 153 17.51 -7.77 -11.93
N SER A 154 16.92 -8.07 -10.77
CA SER A 154 15.50 -7.87 -10.53
C SER A 154 15.29 -6.81 -9.46
N LEU A 155 14.33 -5.92 -9.69
CA LEU A 155 13.81 -5.02 -8.66
C LEU A 155 12.53 -5.64 -8.12
N SER A 156 12.53 -6.02 -6.85
CA SER A 156 11.32 -6.42 -6.11
C SER A 156 10.86 -5.27 -5.23
N ILE A 157 9.55 -5.16 -5.06
CA ILE A 157 8.95 -4.13 -4.21
C ILE A 157 8.13 -4.84 -3.15
N TYR A 158 8.22 -4.41 -1.91
CA TYR A 158 7.38 -4.92 -0.82
C TYR A 158 6.64 -3.72 -0.28
N ALA A 159 5.31 -3.79 -0.24
CA ALA A 159 4.50 -2.74 0.34
C ALA A 159 3.75 -3.35 1.53
N GLU A 160 3.84 -2.66 2.66
CA GLU A 160 3.12 -3.01 3.87
C GLU A 160 2.40 -1.76 4.35
N ALA A 161 1.06 -1.80 4.36
CA ALA A 161 0.29 -0.74 4.97
C ALA A 161 -0.04 -1.10 6.42
N SER A 162 -0.14 -0.06 7.23
CA SER A 162 -0.47 -0.08 8.66
C SER A 162 -1.68 -0.93 9.06
N ASN A 163 -2.65 -1.14 8.16
CA ASN A 163 -3.87 -1.90 8.42
C ASN A 163 -3.96 -3.24 7.66
N GLY A 164 -2.85 -3.74 7.09
CA GLY A 164 -2.89 -4.89 6.18
C GLY A 164 -3.59 -4.61 4.84
N GLN A 165 -3.85 -3.33 4.55
CA GLN A 165 -4.44 -2.85 3.31
C GLN A 165 -3.35 -2.64 2.25
N MET A 166 -3.71 -2.62 0.97
CA MET A 166 -2.77 -2.26 -0.09
C MET A 166 -2.78 -0.73 -0.30
N PRO A 167 -1.62 -0.07 -0.53
CA PRO A 167 -1.57 1.36 -0.83
C PRO A 167 -2.38 1.70 -2.09
N ASN A 168 -2.66 2.99 -2.32
CA ASN A 168 -3.50 3.43 -3.43
C ASN A 168 -3.05 2.85 -4.78
N LEU A 169 -4.04 2.43 -5.59
CA LEU A 169 -3.81 1.76 -6.87
C LEU A 169 -2.93 2.61 -7.81
N ASP A 170 -2.91 3.95 -7.71
CA ASP A 170 -2.02 4.78 -8.52
C ASP A 170 -0.54 4.68 -8.10
N LEU A 171 -0.25 4.60 -6.80
CA LEU A 171 1.11 4.30 -6.32
C LEU A 171 1.48 2.87 -6.69
N ILE A 172 0.56 1.94 -6.48
CA ILE A 172 0.73 0.55 -6.90
C ILE A 172 0.90 0.48 -8.41
N ASN A 173 0.22 1.24 -9.26
CA ASN A 173 0.37 1.15 -10.71
C ASN A 173 1.74 1.62 -11.18
N ILE A 174 2.35 2.59 -10.48
CA ILE A 174 3.76 2.96 -10.70
C ILE A 174 4.71 1.83 -10.26
N VAL A 175 4.32 1.07 -9.23
CA VAL A 175 5.13 0.04 -8.55
C VAL A 175 4.94 -1.38 -9.13
N ASN A 176 3.73 -1.75 -9.54
CA ASN A 176 3.21 -3.08 -9.88
C ASN A 176 3.60 -3.54 -11.29
N TYR A 177 4.37 -2.71 -12.00
CA TYR A 177 5.19 -3.21 -13.09
C TYR A 177 6.28 -4.19 -12.56
N LEU A 178 6.50 -4.26 -11.24
CA LEU A 178 7.49 -5.08 -10.55
C LEU A 178 6.89 -5.68 -9.26
N ALA A 179 6.86 -7.01 -9.17
CA ALA A 179 6.21 -7.84 -8.16
C ALA A 179 6.15 -7.26 -6.72
N ALA A 180 4.93 -7.14 -6.18
CA ALA A 180 4.64 -6.79 -4.78
C ALA A 180 4.37 -8.04 -3.92
N LEU A 181 5.12 -8.26 -2.84
CA LEU A 181 4.88 -9.31 -1.83
C LEU A 181 4.60 -8.68 -0.46
N GLY A 182 3.50 -9.06 0.19
CA GLY A 182 3.04 -8.48 1.47
C GLY A 182 3.55 -9.24 2.71
N VAL A 183 4.85 -9.53 2.80
CA VAL A 183 5.42 -10.29 3.94
C VAL A 183 6.22 -9.35 4.87
N PRO A 184 5.90 -9.28 6.18
CA PRO A 184 6.58 -8.43 7.15
C PRO A 184 7.89 -9.08 7.64
N THR A 185 8.92 -9.12 6.80
CA THR A 185 10.22 -9.75 7.14
C THR A 185 11.39 -8.78 7.28
N GLY A 186 11.15 -7.47 7.11
CA GLY A 186 12.21 -6.46 7.00
C GLY A 186 12.04 -5.24 7.92
N PRO A 187 12.86 -4.19 7.73
CA PRO A 187 12.82 -2.97 8.53
C PRO A 187 11.50 -2.21 8.37
N HIS A 188 10.77 -2.45 7.28
CA HIS A 188 9.44 -1.89 7.02
C HIS A 188 8.39 -2.33 8.04
N GLY A 189 8.51 -3.53 8.62
CA GLY A 189 7.54 -4.05 9.60
C GLY A 189 7.46 -3.22 10.89
N ALA A 190 8.54 -2.52 11.27
CA ALA A 190 8.55 -1.66 12.46
C ALA A 190 7.65 -0.43 12.32
N PHE A 191 7.36 0.01 11.09
CA PHE A 191 6.52 1.18 10.83
C PHE A 191 5.02 0.88 11.02
N CYS A 192 4.63 -0.38 10.86
CA CYS A 192 3.25 -0.83 11.00
C CYS A 192 2.74 -0.65 12.44
N ASP A 193 3.61 -0.86 13.44
CA ASP A 193 3.30 -0.62 14.86
C ASP A 193 2.88 0.83 15.15
N TYR A 194 3.31 1.78 14.31
CA TYR A 194 3.06 3.22 14.46
C TYR A 194 2.06 3.76 13.42
N GLN A 195 1.35 2.89 12.72
CA GLN A 195 0.41 3.25 11.66
C GLN A 195 1.05 4.08 10.54
N VAL A 196 2.31 3.77 10.21
CA VAL A 196 3.04 4.36 9.10
C VAL A 196 3.11 3.34 7.99
N ASP A 197 2.71 3.73 6.78
CA ASP A 197 2.79 2.85 5.62
C ASP A 197 4.24 2.78 5.13
N ALA A 198 4.69 1.59 4.73
CA ALA A 198 6.07 1.35 4.37
C ALA A 198 6.21 0.65 3.02
N ILE A 199 7.15 1.12 2.21
CA ILE A 199 7.48 0.54 0.91
C ILE A 199 8.96 0.19 0.91
N THR A 200 9.30 -1.07 0.70
CA THR A 200 10.67 -1.54 0.53
C THR A 200 10.95 -1.77 -0.94
N LEU A 201 11.90 -1.01 -1.48
CA LEU A 201 12.52 -1.25 -2.78
C LEU A 201 13.72 -2.15 -2.57
N GLU A 202 13.61 -3.41 -2.99
CA GLU A 202 14.71 -4.37 -2.98
C GLU A 202 15.30 -4.52 -4.37
N ILE A 203 16.50 -3.98 -4.53
CA ILE A 203 17.28 -4.08 -5.76
C ILE A 203 18.14 -5.33 -5.63
N SER A 204 17.81 -6.38 -6.37
CA SER A 204 18.73 -7.51 -6.50
C SER A 204 19.67 -7.28 -7.67
N SER A 205 20.96 -7.29 -7.36
CA SER A 205 22.02 -7.05 -8.33
C SER A 205 22.93 -8.26 -8.42
N ARG A 206 23.38 -8.58 -9.64
CA ARG A 206 24.50 -9.50 -9.83
C ARG A 206 25.81 -8.79 -9.46
N ALA A 207 26.63 -9.41 -8.61
CA ALA A 207 27.95 -8.90 -8.21
C ALA A 207 28.90 -8.56 -9.39
N SER A 208 28.73 -9.21 -10.54
CA SER A 208 29.53 -8.92 -11.74
C SER A 208 28.82 -7.95 -12.68
N PHE A 209 29.04 -6.67 -12.42
CA PHE A 209 28.68 -5.61 -13.36
C PHE A 209 29.76 -5.41 -14.43
N ASP A 210 29.86 -6.37 -15.34
CA ASP A 210 30.95 -6.47 -16.31
C ASP A 210 30.99 -5.29 -17.31
N SER A 211 29.85 -4.59 -17.54
CA SER A 211 29.81 -3.37 -18.34
C SER A 211 29.35 -2.14 -17.54
N LYS A 212 30.20 -1.10 -17.53
CA LYS A 212 29.92 0.20 -16.89
C LYS A 212 28.63 0.86 -17.42
N ASN A 213 28.28 0.63 -18.69
CA ASN A 213 27.11 1.23 -19.31
C ASN A 213 25.79 0.62 -18.80
N ARG A 214 25.71 -0.72 -18.69
CA ARG A 214 24.50 -1.42 -18.21
C ARG A 214 24.22 -1.11 -16.74
N ARG A 215 25.28 -0.89 -15.94
CA ARG A 215 25.18 -0.34 -14.58
C ARG A 215 24.47 0.98 -14.52
N ASN A 216 24.97 1.94 -15.30
CA ASN A 216 24.45 3.30 -15.27
C ASN A 216 22.99 3.33 -15.71
N GLU A 217 22.63 2.57 -16.74
CA GLU A 217 21.24 2.48 -17.18
C GLU A 217 20.32 1.91 -16.09
N PHE A 218 20.75 0.83 -15.42
CA PHE A 218 19.99 0.23 -14.33
C PHE A 218 19.83 1.19 -13.14
N LEU A 219 20.91 1.85 -12.71
CA LEU A 219 20.88 2.83 -11.63
C LEU A 219 20.01 4.05 -11.99
N LEU A 220 20.01 4.50 -13.25
CA LEU A 220 19.13 5.57 -13.71
C LEU A 220 17.66 5.14 -13.70
N ARG A 221 17.35 3.89 -14.07
CA ARG A 221 15.99 3.33 -13.94
C ARG A 221 15.55 3.29 -12.48
N CYS A 222 16.39 2.79 -11.57
CA CYS A 222 16.12 2.79 -10.14
C CYS A 222 15.93 4.21 -9.59
N GLY A 223 16.79 5.16 -9.98
CA GLY A 223 16.70 6.56 -9.57
C GLY A 223 15.41 7.22 -10.03
N ARG A 224 14.97 6.99 -11.29
CA ARG A 224 13.68 7.47 -11.79
C ARG A 224 12.49 6.88 -11.04
N LEU A 225 12.58 5.61 -10.64
CA LEU A 225 11.54 4.96 -9.84
C LEU A 225 11.46 5.56 -8.43
N ILE A 226 12.61 5.71 -7.75
CA ILE A 226 12.67 6.33 -6.42
C ILE A 226 12.16 7.78 -6.48
N GLU A 227 12.57 8.56 -7.48
CA GLU A 227 12.07 9.92 -7.68
C GLU A 227 10.55 9.93 -7.94
N GLY A 228 10.05 9.00 -8.76
CA GLY A 228 8.62 8.85 -9.02
C GLY A 228 7.82 8.55 -7.75
N VAL A 229 8.32 7.65 -6.90
CA VAL A 229 7.72 7.32 -5.59
C VAL A 229 7.76 8.52 -4.64
N ILE A 230 8.88 9.24 -4.57
CA ILE A 230 8.97 10.41 -3.70
C ILE A 230 8.02 11.50 -4.18
N ARG A 231 7.93 11.76 -5.50
CA ARG A 231 6.99 12.76 -6.05
C ARG A 231 5.52 12.38 -5.84
N SER A 232 5.18 11.10 -5.96
CA SER A 232 3.80 10.65 -5.72
C SER A 232 3.42 10.82 -4.26
N VAL A 233 4.31 10.46 -3.32
CA VAL A 233 4.09 10.65 -1.88
C VAL A 233 4.10 12.12 -1.50
N ASN A 234 4.99 12.93 -2.07
CA ASN A 234 5.14 14.35 -1.74
C ASN A 234 3.84 15.14 -2.01
N ASN A 235 3.08 14.73 -3.02
CA ASN A 235 1.82 15.38 -3.39
C ASN A 235 0.59 14.77 -2.69
N LEU A 236 0.76 13.71 -1.91
CA LEU A 236 -0.34 13.08 -1.19
C LEU A 236 -0.77 14.01 -0.04
N LEU A 237 -1.99 14.53 -0.05
CA LEU A 237 -2.47 15.46 0.98
C LEU A 237 -3.07 14.78 2.23
N GLU A 238 -3.20 13.45 2.18
CA GLU A 238 -3.88 12.65 3.20
C GLU A 238 -3.06 11.37 3.43
N LYS A 239 -3.13 10.75 4.62
CA LYS A 239 -2.61 9.39 4.83
C LYS A 239 -3.19 8.45 3.77
N PHE A 240 -2.66 7.25 3.53
CA PHE A 240 -3.30 6.35 2.58
C PHE A 240 -4.75 6.03 3.00
N HIS A 241 -5.70 6.82 2.50
CA HIS A 241 -7.10 6.47 2.52
C HIS A 241 -7.23 5.44 1.43
N GLN A 242 -7.46 4.21 1.86
CA GLN A 242 -7.97 3.17 1.00
C GLN A 242 -9.09 3.78 0.16
N SER A 243 -8.88 3.88 -1.15
CA SER A 243 -10.02 4.03 -2.05
C SER A 243 -10.83 2.74 -1.91
N PHE A 244 -11.85 2.75 -1.05
CA PHE A 244 -12.90 1.73 -1.03
C PHE A 244 -13.74 1.75 -2.30
N PHE A 245 -13.35 2.54 -3.31
CA PHE A 245 -14.04 2.61 -4.57
C PHE A 245 -13.67 1.41 -5.45
N LEU A 246 -14.12 0.25 -4.96
CA LEU A 246 -14.95 -0.66 -5.73
C LEU A 246 -14.15 -1.24 -6.92
N TYR A 247 -13.05 -1.93 -6.66
CA TYR A 247 -12.31 -2.74 -7.64
C TYR A 247 -12.33 -4.22 -7.25
N LEU A 248 -12.49 -5.09 -8.25
CA LEU A 248 -12.56 -6.53 -8.05
C LEU A 248 -11.24 -7.16 -8.49
N LEU A 249 -10.48 -7.68 -7.53
CA LEU A 249 -9.26 -8.46 -7.78
C LEU A 249 -9.69 -9.87 -8.22
N THR A 250 -9.67 -10.11 -9.54
CA THR A 250 -10.02 -11.42 -10.10
C THR A 250 -8.83 -12.39 -10.07
N SER A 251 -7.61 -11.87 -9.91
CA SER A 251 -6.36 -12.62 -9.84
C SER A 251 -5.25 -11.73 -9.23
N PRO A 252 -4.18 -12.29 -8.65
CA PRO A 252 -3.07 -11.51 -8.08
C PRO A 252 -2.41 -10.48 -9.02
N GLY A 253 -2.62 -10.57 -10.33
CA GLY A 253 -2.13 -9.61 -11.33
C GLY A 253 -3.20 -9.01 -12.24
N LYS A 254 -4.49 -9.20 -11.94
CA LYS A 254 -5.60 -8.66 -12.74
C LYS A 254 -6.60 -7.93 -11.86
N PHE A 255 -6.84 -6.67 -12.18
CA PHE A 255 -7.84 -5.84 -11.50
C PHE A 255 -8.93 -5.43 -12.48
N VAL A 256 -10.18 -5.42 -12.00
CA VAL A 256 -11.35 -4.92 -12.72
C VAL A 256 -11.83 -3.66 -12.01
N SER A 257 -11.77 -2.52 -12.71
CA SER A 257 -12.20 -1.22 -12.19
C SER A 257 -13.73 -1.14 -12.04
N VAL A 258 -14.18 -0.27 -11.14
CA VAL A 258 -15.59 0.10 -10.91
C VAL A 258 -16.36 0.35 -12.20
N GLY A 259 -15.76 1.05 -13.15
CA GLY A 259 -16.41 1.37 -14.41
C GLY A 259 -16.82 0.13 -15.19
N VAL A 260 -16.03 -0.95 -15.12
CA VAL A 260 -16.25 -2.16 -15.93
C VAL A 260 -17.37 -3.02 -15.35
N TYR A 261 -17.37 -3.31 -14.05
CA TYR A 261 -18.45 -4.14 -13.49
C TYR A 261 -19.72 -3.33 -13.15
N LEU A 262 -19.66 -1.99 -12.96
CA LEU A 262 -20.89 -1.20 -12.87
C LEU A 262 -21.66 -1.22 -14.19
N ILE A 263 -20.97 -1.26 -15.33
CA ILE A 263 -21.62 -1.47 -16.63
C ILE A 263 -22.30 -2.85 -16.66
N ILE A 264 -21.64 -3.90 -16.19
CA ILE A 264 -22.23 -5.25 -16.13
C ILE A 264 -23.43 -5.28 -15.17
N PHE A 265 -23.32 -4.66 -14.00
CA PHE A 265 -24.40 -4.57 -13.02
C PHE A 265 -25.59 -3.76 -13.56
N ALA A 266 -25.32 -2.64 -14.22
CA ALA A 266 -26.35 -1.83 -14.87
C ALA A 266 -27.05 -2.61 -16.00
N LEU A 267 -26.29 -3.34 -16.83
CA LEU A 267 -26.85 -4.20 -17.88
C LEU A 267 -27.65 -5.39 -17.32
N LEU A 268 -27.25 -5.91 -16.15
CA LEU A 268 -27.97 -6.99 -15.45
C LEU A 268 -29.28 -6.50 -14.84
N VAL A 269 -29.32 -5.28 -14.32
CA VAL A 269 -30.50 -4.70 -13.63
C VAL A 269 -31.46 -4.02 -14.63
N ALA A 270 -30.97 -3.51 -15.76
CA ALA A 270 -31.77 -2.83 -16.79
C ALA A 270 -33.03 -3.57 -17.29
N PRO A 271 -33.07 -4.92 -17.38
CA PRO A 271 -34.28 -5.65 -17.78
C PRO A 271 -35.39 -5.60 -16.73
N VAL A 272 -35.08 -5.38 -15.45
CA VAL A 272 -36.07 -5.44 -14.36
C VAL A 272 -37.13 -4.33 -14.50
N PRO A 273 -36.76 -3.04 -14.62
CA PRO A 273 -37.73 -1.96 -14.84
C PRO A 273 -38.57 -2.14 -16.11
N MET A 274 -37.95 -2.68 -17.17
CA MET A 274 -38.61 -2.86 -18.47
C MET A 274 -39.70 -3.95 -18.43
N VAL A 275 -39.56 -4.95 -17.55
CA VAL A 275 -40.57 -5.99 -17.35
C VAL A 275 -41.62 -5.56 -16.33
N THR A 276 -41.25 -4.77 -15.30
CA THR A 276 -42.20 -4.33 -14.27
C THR A 276 -43.18 -3.26 -14.76
N ALA A 277 -42.76 -2.38 -15.68
CA ALA A 277 -43.61 -1.32 -16.21
C ALA A 277 -44.91 -1.82 -16.90
N PRO A 278 -44.87 -2.81 -17.83
CA PRO A 278 -46.09 -3.32 -18.44
C PRO A 278 -46.94 -4.14 -17.46
N LEU A 279 -46.33 -4.89 -16.53
CA LEU A 279 -47.08 -5.62 -15.50
C LEU A 279 -47.83 -4.69 -14.55
N TYR A 280 -47.25 -3.54 -14.20
CA TYR A 280 -47.91 -2.51 -13.40
C TYR A 280 -49.03 -1.79 -14.18
N ALA A 281 -48.82 -1.51 -15.47
CA ALA A 281 -49.84 -0.91 -16.33
C ALA A 281 -51.03 -1.86 -16.54
N ASP A 282 -50.79 -3.15 -16.75
CA ASP A 282 -51.85 -4.17 -16.85
C ASP A 282 -52.61 -4.33 -15.52
N ALA A 283 -51.92 -4.31 -14.37
CA ALA A 283 -52.58 -4.36 -13.06
C ALA A 283 -53.52 -3.17 -12.83
N ASN A 284 -53.07 -1.94 -13.17
CA ASN A 284 -53.90 -0.74 -13.05
C ASN A 284 -55.08 -0.72 -14.04
N ASN A 285 -54.93 -1.34 -15.22
CA ASN A 285 -56.01 -1.43 -16.20
C ASN A 285 -57.11 -2.39 -15.72
N VAL A 286 -56.73 -3.51 -15.09
CA VAL A 286 -57.67 -4.48 -14.49
C VAL A 286 -58.47 -3.84 -13.35
N ASP A 287 -57.86 -3.00 -12.51
CA ASP A 287 -58.57 -2.27 -11.45
C ASP A 287 -59.52 -1.19 -11.98
N SER A 288 -59.21 -0.60 -13.14
CA SER A 288 -60.08 0.42 -13.77
C SER A 288 -61.29 -0.17 -14.48
N VAL A 289 -61.25 -1.44 -14.91
CA VAL A 289 -62.37 -2.12 -15.59
C VAL A 289 -63.42 -2.64 -14.61
N GLN A 290 -63.10 -2.75 -13.31
CA GLN A 290 -64.07 -3.19 -12.29
C GLN A 290 -64.98 -2.08 -11.74
N LYS A 291 -64.86 -0.82 -12.20
CA LYS A 291 -65.58 0.31 -11.60
C LYS A 291 -66.90 0.71 -12.28
N ASP A 292 -67.21 0.14 -13.46
CA ASP A 292 -68.39 0.52 -14.24
C ASP A 292 -69.24 -0.71 -14.66
N GLU A 293 -70.12 -1.23 -13.76
CA GLU A 293 -71.53 -1.62 -14.02
C GLU A 293 -72.20 -2.42 -12.87
N PRO A 294 -73.54 -2.35 -12.69
CA PRO A 294 -74.27 -2.83 -11.50
C PRO A 294 -74.73 -4.30 -11.56
N THR A 295 -75.10 -4.80 -10.37
CA THR A 295 -75.42 -6.18 -9.97
C THR A 295 -76.57 -6.87 -10.73
N SER A 296 -76.36 -8.12 -11.20
CA SER A 296 -77.36 -9.22 -11.10
C SER A 296 -76.82 -10.64 -11.37
N SER A 297 -76.99 -11.51 -10.37
CA SER A 297 -77.24 -12.98 -10.37
C SER A 297 -76.25 -14.03 -10.92
N THR A 298 -75.66 -14.77 -9.95
CA THR A 298 -75.70 -16.25 -9.74
C THR A 298 -74.75 -17.22 -10.49
N SER A 299 -73.79 -17.72 -9.69
CA SER A 299 -73.16 -19.06 -9.61
C SER A 299 -72.45 -19.68 -10.83
N VAL A 300 -71.16 -20.01 -10.65
CA VAL A 300 -70.58 -21.38 -10.58
C VAL A 300 -69.06 -21.33 -10.81
N ALA A 301 -68.35 -22.11 -9.98
CA ALA A 301 -66.98 -22.62 -10.11
C ALA A 301 -65.78 -21.65 -9.98
N ASN A 302 -64.97 -21.96 -8.97
CA ASN A 302 -63.61 -21.48 -8.76
C ASN A 302 -62.70 -21.87 -9.93
N GLU A 303 -62.12 -20.88 -10.60
CA GLU A 303 -60.78 -20.99 -11.18
C GLU A 303 -60.03 -19.69 -10.85
N PRO A 304 -58.85 -19.75 -10.19
CA PRO A 304 -57.97 -18.60 -10.21
C PRO A 304 -57.36 -18.56 -11.62
N GLY A 305 -58.06 -17.89 -12.53
CA GLY A 305 -57.58 -17.51 -13.85
C GLY A 305 -56.44 -16.49 -13.79
N ILE A 306 -55.46 -16.68 -12.89
CA ILE A 306 -54.10 -16.19 -13.09
C ILE A 306 -53.47 -17.14 -14.12
N THR A 307 -54.03 -17.11 -15.32
CA THR A 307 -53.47 -17.83 -16.45
C THR A 307 -52.05 -17.36 -16.59
N LEU A 308 -51.17 -18.35 -16.63
CA LEU A 308 -49.73 -18.36 -16.72
C LEU A 308 -49.23 -17.61 -17.99
N ARG A 309 -49.63 -16.36 -18.21
CA ARG A 309 -49.49 -15.65 -19.50
C ARG A 309 -48.19 -14.85 -19.63
N SER A 310 -47.17 -15.18 -18.87
CA SER A 310 -45.87 -14.55 -19.06
C SER A 310 -44.72 -15.52 -18.76
N TRP A 311 -44.48 -16.44 -19.69
CA TRP A 311 -43.16 -17.07 -19.85
C TRP A 311 -42.39 -16.47 -21.03
N LYS A 312 -43.01 -15.53 -21.76
CA LYS A 312 -42.37 -14.76 -22.84
C LYS A 312 -41.21 -13.91 -22.31
N TRP A 313 -41.31 -13.38 -21.09
CA TRP A 313 -40.24 -12.60 -20.46
C TRP A 313 -39.01 -13.45 -20.14
N ILE A 314 -39.17 -14.72 -19.72
CA ILE A 314 -38.06 -15.65 -19.47
C ILE A 314 -37.29 -15.90 -20.78
N ASN A 315 -38.00 -16.04 -21.90
CA ASN A 315 -37.36 -16.22 -23.20
C ASN A 315 -36.66 -14.95 -23.71
N ALA A 316 -37.21 -13.77 -23.43
CA ALA A 316 -36.57 -12.50 -23.73
C ALA A 316 -35.32 -12.27 -22.86
N ALA A 317 -35.43 -12.50 -21.55
CA ALA A 317 -34.31 -12.43 -20.60
C ALA A 317 -33.21 -13.42 -20.95
N LYS A 318 -33.55 -14.66 -21.33
CA LYS A 318 -32.59 -15.68 -21.78
C LYS A 318 -31.85 -15.25 -23.05
N LYS A 319 -32.53 -14.61 -24.02
CA LYS A 319 -31.87 -14.08 -25.24
C LYS A 319 -30.93 -12.92 -24.93
N VAL A 320 -31.33 -12.01 -24.04
CA VAL A 320 -30.46 -10.91 -23.58
C VAL A 320 -29.25 -11.44 -22.81
N PHE A 321 -29.43 -12.43 -21.95
CA PHE A 321 -28.33 -13.08 -21.23
C PHE A 321 -27.33 -13.76 -22.17
N ILE A 322 -27.81 -14.48 -23.20
CA ILE A 322 -26.95 -15.11 -24.21
C ILE A 322 -26.17 -14.05 -25.01
N PHE A 323 -26.83 -12.94 -25.38
CA PHE A 323 -26.18 -11.86 -26.11
C PHE A 323 -25.10 -11.16 -25.27
N ILE A 324 -25.37 -10.93 -23.98
CA ILE A 324 -24.40 -10.39 -23.02
C ILE A 324 -23.24 -11.37 -22.82
N PHE A 325 -23.51 -12.67 -22.73
CA PHE A 325 -22.47 -13.70 -22.58
C PHE A 325 -21.53 -13.78 -23.79
N ILE A 326 -22.06 -13.62 -25.01
CA ILE A 326 -21.26 -13.58 -26.25
C ILE A 326 -20.41 -12.31 -26.38
N ILE A 327 -20.82 -11.20 -25.77
CA ILE A 327 -20.06 -9.93 -25.79
C ILE A 327 -18.93 -9.93 -24.73
N ILE A 328 -19.07 -10.74 -23.68
CA ILE A 328 -18.16 -10.76 -22.52
C ILE A 328 -17.05 -11.82 -22.66
N VAL A 329 -17.28 -12.91 -23.41
CA VAL A 329 -16.26 -13.96 -23.73
C VAL A 329 -15.48 -13.59 -24.97
#